data_AF-A0A6A4I9H6-F1
#
_entry.id   AF-A0A6A4I9H6-F1
#
_cell.length_a   1.000
_cell.length_b   1.000
_cell.length_c   1.000
_cell.angle_alpha   90.00
_cell.angle_beta   90.00
_cell.angle_gamma   90.00
#
_symmetry.space_group_name_H-M   'P 1'
#
loop_
_entity.id
_entity.type
_entity.pdbx_description
1 polymer ?
#
loop_
_entity_poly.entity_id
_entity_poly.type
_entity_poly.pdbx_seq_one_letter_code
_entity_poly.pdbx_strand_id
1 'polypeptide(L)'
;MLRCCQPRFINLQWLRHQARCRIDLLILWTSYAGLAASDNQVAAGLGETLQAFVAAASVPSPAPIVVEFGHRKMALGRKRMAAMNGRNAFVYLKSKFGLLNATTPLYLQAVIFGRAKDEENETFVELDLEAWEELVPYIAKLRIIT
;
A
#
# COMPACT_ATOMS: atom_id res chain seq x y z
N MET A 1 -34.31 -22.15 -4.12
CA MET A 1 -34.06 -20.70 -4.19
C MET A 1 -33.92 -20.17 -2.76
N LEU A 2 -32.88 -19.35 -2.54
CA LEU A 2 -32.63 -18.45 -1.40
C LEU A 2 -32.37 -19.09 -0.01
N ARG A 3 -31.09 -19.30 0.31
CA ARG A 3 -30.59 -19.31 1.70
C ARG A 3 -29.84 -18.00 1.94
N CYS A 4 -30.39 -17.18 2.83
CA CYS A 4 -29.80 -15.94 3.32
C CYS A 4 -28.54 -16.19 4.16
N CYS A 5 -27.65 -15.19 4.08
CA CYS A 5 -26.34 -15.06 4.69
C CYS A 5 -26.28 -15.36 6.20
N GLN A 6 -25.23 -16.09 6.60
CA GLN A 6 -24.70 -16.03 7.96
C GLN A 6 -23.98 -14.70 8.21
N PRO A 7 -24.06 -14.10 9.41
CA PRO A 7 -23.22 -12.98 9.79
C PRO A 7 -21.83 -13.48 10.22
N ARG A 8 -20.79 -12.96 9.58
CA ARG A 8 -19.40 -13.10 10.03
C ARG A 8 -19.25 -12.32 11.34
N PHE A 9 -18.81 -13.01 12.39
CA PHE A 9 -18.29 -12.40 13.61
C PHE A 9 -17.13 -11.46 13.24
N ILE A 10 -17.39 -10.16 13.23
CA ILE A 10 -16.36 -9.12 13.15
C ILE A 10 -15.80 -8.97 14.57
N ASN A 11 -14.53 -9.32 14.72
CA ASN A 11 -13.82 -9.23 15.99
C ASN A 11 -13.69 -7.75 16.42
N LEU A 12 -14.55 -7.34 17.37
CA LEU A 12 -14.64 -5.97 17.92
C LEU A 12 -13.31 -5.45 18.51
N GLN A 13 -12.34 -6.32 18.83
CA GLN A 13 -11.02 -5.87 19.29
C GLN A 13 -10.18 -5.24 18.17
N TRP A 14 -10.32 -5.71 16.92
CA TRP A 14 -9.59 -5.15 15.78
C TRP A 14 -10.10 -3.75 15.41
N LEU A 15 -11.43 -3.56 15.42
CA LEU A 15 -12.06 -2.25 15.21
C LEU A 15 -11.72 -1.25 16.32
N ARG A 16 -11.63 -1.69 17.58
CA ARG A 16 -11.23 -0.82 18.70
C ARG A 16 -9.76 -0.38 18.62
N HIS A 17 -8.88 -1.23 18.12
CA HIS A 17 -7.47 -0.88 17.91
C HIS A 17 -7.28 0.08 16.72
N GLN A 18 -8.03 -0.13 15.64
CA GLN A 18 -8.01 0.74 14.46
C GLN A 18 -8.66 2.10 14.73
N ALA A 19 -9.70 2.16 15.58
CA ALA A 19 -10.33 3.39 16.02
C ALA A 19 -9.48 4.20 17.00
N ARG A 20 -8.74 3.55 17.92
CA ARG A 20 -7.80 4.25 18.83
C ARG A 20 -6.68 4.94 18.05
N CYS A 21 -6.02 4.23 17.12
CA CYS A 21 -4.98 4.85 16.31
C CYS A 21 -5.50 6.04 15.48
N ARG A 22 -6.78 6.00 15.04
CA ARG A 22 -7.39 7.08 14.25
C ARG A 22 -7.80 8.29 15.12
N ILE A 23 -8.21 8.07 16.37
CA ILE A 23 -8.55 9.13 17.33
C ILE A 23 -7.27 9.78 17.87
N ASP A 24 -6.23 9.01 18.18
CA ASP A 24 -4.92 9.53 18.59
C ASP A 24 -4.26 10.35 17.47
N LEU A 25 -4.43 9.95 16.20
CA LEU A 25 -3.98 10.74 15.05
C LEU A 25 -4.74 12.07 14.90
N LEU A 26 -6.05 12.06 15.17
CA LEU A 26 -6.92 13.25 15.08
C LEU A 26 -6.61 14.27 16.19
N ILE A 27 -6.30 13.81 17.40
CA ILE A 27 -5.87 14.66 18.52
C ILE A 27 -4.46 15.23 18.26
N LEU A 28 -3.57 14.46 17.64
CA LEU A 28 -2.29 15.01 17.17
C LEU A 28 -2.50 16.06 16.07
N TRP A 29 -3.40 15.81 15.12
CA TRP A 29 -3.68 16.70 13.98
C TRP A 29 -4.17 18.09 14.37
N THR A 30 -5.05 18.19 15.36
CA THR A 30 -5.54 19.49 15.85
C THR A 30 -4.49 20.25 16.66
N SER A 31 -3.51 19.56 17.26
CA SER A 31 -2.50 20.19 18.11
C SER A 31 -1.36 20.84 17.34
N TYR A 32 -0.77 20.20 16.31
CA TYR A 32 0.38 20.80 15.60
C TYR A 32 -0.02 21.92 14.62
N ALA A 33 -1.24 21.89 14.07
CA ALA A 33 -1.74 22.98 13.21
C ALA A 33 -1.88 24.30 14.01
N GLY A 34 -2.26 24.21 15.29
CA GLY A 34 -2.28 25.35 16.20
C GLY A 34 -0.89 25.83 16.62
N LEU A 35 0.09 24.92 16.72
CA LEU A 35 1.50 25.30 16.96
C LEU A 35 2.13 25.99 15.74
N ALA A 36 1.90 25.47 14.53
CA ALA A 36 2.42 26.05 13.29
C ALA A 36 1.87 27.46 13.02
N ALA A 37 0.62 27.73 13.43
CA ALA A 37 -0.02 29.04 13.32
C ALA A 37 0.27 29.98 14.51
N SER A 38 1.18 29.61 15.43
CA SER A 38 1.50 30.41 16.61
C SER A 38 2.39 31.61 16.26
N ASP A 39 2.14 32.78 16.87
CA ASP A 39 3.00 33.96 16.77
C ASP A 39 4.39 33.78 17.42
N ASN A 40 4.60 32.68 18.16
CA ASN A 40 5.89 32.35 18.73
C ASN A 40 6.73 31.55 17.71
N GLN A 41 7.84 32.13 17.24
CA GLN A 41 8.73 31.53 16.24
C GLN A 41 9.21 30.12 16.62
N VAL A 42 9.42 29.83 17.90
CA VAL A 42 9.86 28.50 18.36
C VAL A 42 8.72 27.47 18.25
N ALA A 43 7.50 27.87 18.61
CA ALA A 43 6.33 27.01 18.52
C ALA A 43 5.93 26.75 17.05
N ALA A 44 6.01 27.79 16.21
CA ALA A 44 5.78 27.69 14.76
C ALA A 44 6.76 26.70 14.11
N GLY A 45 8.06 26.82 14.40
CA GLY A 45 9.07 25.89 13.87
C GLY A 45 8.89 24.45 14.32
N LEU A 46 8.46 24.22 15.56
CA LEU A 46 8.12 22.87 16.04
C LEU A 46 6.86 22.32 15.35
N GLY A 47 5.86 23.15 15.12
CA GLY A 47 4.66 22.78 14.37
C GLY A 47 4.97 22.37 12.93
N GLU A 48 5.79 23.16 12.23
CA GLU A 48 6.20 22.88 10.84
C GLU A 48 7.03 21.59 10.72
N THR A 49 7.98 21.37 11.63
CA THR A 49 8.81 20.15 11.62
C THR A 49 7.98 18.90 11.92
N LEU A 50 7.03 18.96 12.85
CA LEU A 50 6.10 17.88 13.11
C LEU A 50 5.15 17.62 11.93
N GLN A 51 4.68 18.67 11.27
CA GLN A 51 3.85 18.54 10.08
C GLN A 51 4.62 17.86 8.93
N ALA A 52 5.88 18.23 8.71
CA ALA A 52 6.75 17.58 7.73
C ALA A 52 7.00 16.10 8.08
N PHE A 53 7.20 15.79 9.37
CA PHE A 53 7.40 14.42 9.83
C PHE A 53 6.14 13.56 9.67
N VAL A 54 4.95 14.09 9.98
CA VAL A 54 3.67 13.40 9.78
C VAL A 54 3.39 13.17 8.29
N ALA A 55 3.69 14.17 7.45
CA ALA A 55 3.61 14.02 6.00
C ALA A 55 4.56 12.93 5.49
N ALA A 56 5.80 12.87 5.98
CA ALA A 56 6.77 11.83 5.65
C ALA A 56 6.37 10.44 6.19
N ALA A 57 5.72 10.39 7.34
CA ALA A 57 5.25 9.15 7.97
C ALA A 57 3.99 8.56 7.32
N SER A 58 3.39 9.24 6.33
CA SER A 58 2.26 8.72 5.55
C SER A 58 2.69 7.61 4.57
N VAL A 59 3.15 6.48 5.12
CA VAL A 59 3.39 5.25 4.36
C VAL A 59 2.05 4.80 3.76
N PRO A 60 1.99 4.46 2.45
CA PRO A 60 0.77 3.98 1.84
C PRO A 60 0.21 2.76 2.58
N SER A 61 -1.12 2.75 2.69
CA SER A 61 -1.96 1.82 3.45
C SER A 61 -1.44 0.37 3.54
N PRO A 62 -1.64 -0.32 4.68
CA PRO A 62 -1.29 -1.74 4.89
C PRO A 62 -2.09 -2.73 4.03
N ALA A 63 -2.79 -2.24 2.99
CA ALA A 63 -3.55 -3.05 2.06
C ALA A 63 -2.65 -4.07 1.33
N PRO A 64 -3.17 -5.30 1.10
CA PRO A 64 -2.45 -6.31 0.35
C PRO A 64 -2.24 -5.87 -1.10
N ILE A 65 -1.15 -6.36 -1.71
CA ILE A 65 -0.86 -6.12 -3.12
C ILE A 65 -1.68 -7.11 -3.95
N VAL A 66 -2.55 -6.60 -4.82
CA VAL A 66 -3.34 -7.45 -5.73
C VAL A 66 -2.53 -7.67 -7.01
N VAL A 67 -2.33 -8.94 -7.37
CA VAL A 67 -1.61 -9.34 -8.58
C VAL A 67 -2.58 -9.97 -9.58
N GLU A 68 -2.52 -9.51 -10.82
CA GLU A 68 -3.37 -9.95 -11.92
C GLU A 68 -2.55 -10.63 -13.03
N PHE A 69 -3.05 -11.76 -13.52
CA PHE A 69 -2.55 -12.42 -14.72
C PHE A 69 -3.72 -13.09 -15.45
N GLY A 70 -4.05 -12.59 -16.65
CA GLY A 70 -5.24 -13.01 -17.39
C GLY A 70 -6.51 -12.88 -16.55
N HIS A 71 -7.21 -13.99 -16.33
CA HIS A 71 -8.43 -14.04 -15.51
C HIS A 71 -8.18 -14.34 -14.03
N ARG A 72 -6.93 -14.57 -13.62
CA ARG A 72 -6.58 -14.92 -12.23
C ARG A 72 -6.11 -13.70 -11.47
N LYS A 73 -6.67 -13.49 -10.28
CA LYS A 73 -6.27 -12.44 -9.33
C LYS A 73 -5.85 -13.06 -8.01
N MET A 74 -4.78 -12.58 -7.40
CA MET A 74 -4.27 -13.05 -6.11
C MET A 74 -3.85 -11.88 -5.24
N ALA A 75 -4.24 -11.88 -3.97
CA ALA A 75 -3.78 -10.91 -2.99
C ALA A 75 -2.54 -11.43 -2.26
N LEU A 76 -1.49 -10.61 -2.18
CA LEU A 76 -0.24 -10.93 -1.51
C LEU A 76 0.01 -9.97 -0.34
N GLY A 77 0.54 -10.52 0.76
CA GLY A 77 0.92 -9.72 1.91
C GLY A 77 2.10 -8.81 1.59
N ARG A 78 1.92 -7.50 1.77
CA ARG A 78 2.96 -6.49 1.50
C ARG A 78 4.25 -6.75 2.27
N LYS A 79 4.16 -7.10 3.57
CA LYS A 79 5.32 -7.43 4.41
C LYS A 79 6.18 -8.57 3.83
N ARG A 80 5.53 -9.59 3.26
CA ARG A 80 6.25 -10.72 2.64
C ARG A 80 6.92 -10.30 1.34
N MET A 81 6.24 -9.48 0.54
CA MET A 81 6.79 -8.96 -0.72
C MET A 81 7.96 -7.99 -0.47
N ALA A 82 7.91 -7.21 0.60
CA ALA A 82 8.98 -6.29 1.00
C ALA A 82 10.22 -7.02 1.53
N ALA A 83 10.06 -8.22 2.09
CA ALA A 83 11.16 -9.02 2.60
C ALA A 83 11.93 -9.81 1.52
N MET A 84 11.53 -9.70 0.25
CA MET A 84 12.14 -10.41 -0.87
C MET A 84 12.79 -9.40 -1.82
N ASN A 85 13.94 -9.74 -2.40
CA ASN A 85 14.50 -8.98 -3.51
C ASN A 85 13.61 -9.11 -4.76
N GLY A 86 13.73 -8.17 -5.71
CA GLY A 86 12.87 -8.14 -6.90
C GLY A 86 12.93 -9.40 -7.75
N ARG A 87 14.11 -10.00 -7.89
CA ARG A 87 14.29 -11.27 -8.65
C ARG A 87 13.57 -12.44 -7.99
N ASN A 88 13.67 -12.61 -6.67
CA ASN A 88 12.98 -13.66 -5.92
C ASN A 88 11.48 -13.41 -5.87
N ALA A 89 11.05 -12.15 -5.73
CA ALA A 89 9.64 -11.77 -5.81
C ALA A 89 9.06 -12.14 -7.17
N PHE A 90 9.79 -11.87 -8.25
CA PHE A 90 9.36 -12.21 -9.60
C PHE A 90 9.27 -13.72 -9.84
N VAL A 91 10.27 -14.49 -9.39
CA VAL A 91 10.23 -15.98 -9.45
C VAL A 91 9.08 -16.53 -8.59
N TYR A 92 8.85 -15.97 -7.41
CA TYR A 92 7.73 -16.33 -6.54
C TYR A 92 6.38 -16.08 -7.23
N LEU A 93 6.22 -14.94 -7.90
CA LEU A 93 5.03 -14.64 -8.69
C LEU A 93 4.85 -15.64 -9.84
N LYS A 94 5.90 -15.91 -10.63
CA LYS A 94 5.84 -16.93 -11.69
C LYS A 94 5.40 -18.29 -11.15
N SER A 95 5.96 -18.72 -10.02
CA SER A 95 5.58 -19.97 -9.36
C SER A 95 4.09 -19.99 -8.97
N LYS A 96 3.56 -18.92 -8.40
CA LYS A 96 2.14 -18.83 -7.99
C LYS A 96 1.16 -18.86 -9.16
N PHE A 97 1.56 -18.35 -10.31
CA PHE A 97 0.74 -18.34 -11.51
C PHE A 97 0.99 -19.53 -12.45
N GLY A 98 1.93 -20.42 -12.13
CA GLY A 98 2.26 -21.59 -12.96
C GLY A 98 3.08 -21.25 -14.21
N LEU A 99 3.79 -20.12 -14.17
CA LEU A 99 4.53 -19.54 -15.30
C LEU A 99 6.04 -19.83 -15.25
N LEU A 100 6.48 -20.81 -14.46
CA LEU A 100 7.90 -21.16 -14.35
C LEU A 100 8.47 -21.71 -15.67
N ASN A 101 7.62 -22.39 -16.45
CA ASN A 101 8.00 -22.99 -17.72
C ASN A 101 7.53 -22.16 -18.93
N ALA A 102 7.16 -20.89 -18.71
CA ALA A 102 6.76 -20.02 -19.80
C ALA A 102 7.96 -19.79 -20.74
N THR A 103 7.77 -20.06 -22.02
CA THR A 103 8.79 -19.84 -23.07
C THR A 103 8.81 -18.40 -23.57
N THR A 104 7.78 -17.62 -23.25
CA THR A 104 7.69 -16.20 -23.58
C THR A 104 8.37 -15.35 -22.51
N PRO A 105 8.96 -14.20 -22.88
CA PRO A 105 9.37 -13.20 -21.90
C PRO A 105 8.16 -12.78 -21.07
N LEU A 106 8.42 -12.40 -19.82
CA LEU A 106 7.39 -11.93 -18.91
C LEU A 106 7.87 -10.62 -18.32
N TYR A 107 6.99 -9.61 -18.30
CA TYR A 107 7.27 -8.31 -17.71
C TYR A 107 6.31 -8.06 -16.55
N LEU A 108 6.78 -7.29 -15.58
CA LEU A 108 6.01 -6.92 -14.41
C LEU A 108 5.64 -5.45 -14.50
N GLN A 109 4.36 -5.16 -14.40
CA GLN A 109 3.85 -3.80 -14.33
C GLN A 109 3.20 -3.57 -12.97
N ALA A 110 3.25 -2.33 -12.50
CA ALA A 110 2.60 -1.90 -11.27
C ALA A 110 1.76 -0.64 -11.46
N VAL A 111 0.75 -0.53 -10.61
CA VAL A 111 0.07 0.73 -10.31
C VAL A 111 0.67 1.24 -9.00
N ILE A 112 1.16 2.48 -9.01
CA ILE A 112 1.81 3.12 -7.85
C ILE A 112 0.82 4.08 -7.18
N PHE A 113 0.72 4.03 -5.84
CA PHE A 113 -0.11 4.95 -5.06
C PHE A 113 0.30 6.41 -5.30
N GLY A 114 -0.69 7.32 -5.35
CA GLY A 114 -0.47 8.76 -5.52
C GLY A 114 -0.34 9.23 -6.97
N ARG A 115 -0.12 8.32 -7.94
CA ARG A 115 -0.20 8.63 -9.38
C ARG A 115 -1.61 8.43 -9.96
N ALA A 116 -2.38 7.52 -9.39
CA ALA A 116 -3.81 7.39 -9.63
C ALA A 116 -4.55 8.48 -8.83
N LYS A 117 -4.64 9.70 -9.39
CA LYS A 117 -5.50 10.76 -8.83
C LYS A 117 -6.98 10.43 -8.97
N ASP A 118 -7.33 9.54 -9.90
CA ASP A 118 -8.67 9.04 -10.15
C ASP A 118 -8.63 7.51 -10.29
N GLU A 119 -9.57 6.79 -9.66
CA GLU A 119 -9.70 5.32 -9.75
C GLU A 119 -9.90 4.82 -11.19
N GLU A 120 -10.33 5.69 -12.11
CA GLU A 120 -10.61 5.35 -13.51
C GLU A 120 -9.36 5.34 -14.41
N ASN A 121 -8.26 6.01 -14.00
CA ASN A 121 -7.03 6.10 -14.78
C ASN A 121 -5.86 5.38 -14.09
N GLU A 122 -6.00 4.06 -13.91
CA GLU A 122 -4.91 3.21 -13.44
C GLU A 122 -3.83 3.05 -14.51
N THR A 123 -2.83 3.92 -14.49
CA THR A 123 -1.66 3.80 -15.37
C THR A 123 -0.73 2.71 -14.85
N PHE A 124 -0.59 1.64 -15.62
CA PHE A 124 0.40 0.60 -15.40
C PHE A 124 1.77 1.05 -15.90
N VAL A 125 2.78 0.95 -15.04
CA VAL A 125 4.18 1.28 -15.37
C VAL A 125 5.03 0.03 -15.18
N GLU A 126 6.02 -0.17 -16.06
CA GLU A 126 7.00 -1.25 -15.91
C GLU A 126 7.83 -1.07 -14.64
N LEU A 127 8.05 -2.17 -13.93
CA LEU A 127 8.76 -2.18 -12.67
C LEU A 127 10.24 -2.50 -12.88
N ASP A 128 11.10 -1.65 -12.34
CA ASP A 128 12.50 -1.97 -12.13
C ASP A 128 12.64 -2.95 -10.95
N LEU A 129 13.21 -4.13 -11.21
CA LEU A 129 13.42 -5.16 -10.21
C LEU A 129 14.60 -4.85 -9.27
N GLU A 130 15.50 -3.95 -9.66
CA GLU A 130 16.62 -3.50 -8.82
C GLU A 130 16.13 -2.53 -7.72
N ALA A 131 15.17 -1.67 -8.04
CA ALA A 131 14.52 -0.74 -7.10
C ALA A 131 13.35 -1.36 -6.31
N TRP A 132 13.21 -2.68 -6.30
CA TRP A 132 12.03 -3.36 -5.74
C TRP A 132 11.74 -2.99 -4.27
N GLU A 133 12.76 -2.99 -3.42
CA GLU A 133 12.60 -2.77 -1.98
C GLU A 133 12.05 -1.36 -1.67
N GLU A 134 12.44 -0.37 -2.47
CA GLU A 134 11.97 1.01 -2.39
C GLU A 134 10.55 1.17 -2.94
N LEU A 135 10.20 0.40 -3.98
CA LEU A 135 8.91 0.52 -4.67
C LEU A 135 7.79 -0.25 -3.97
N VAL A 136 8.07 -1.37 -3.30
CA VAL A 136 7.06 -2.21 -2.64
C VAL A 136 6.09 -1.44 -1.74
N PRO A 137 6.51 -0.49 -0.90
CA PRO A 137 5.58 0.30 -0.09
C PRO A 137 4.53 1.05 -0.93
N TYR A 138 4.89 1.44 -2.15
CA TYR A 138 4.06 2.26 -3.04
C TYR A 138 3.26 1.47 -4.07
N ILE A 139 3.47 0.15 -4.20
CA ILE A 139 2.74 -0.68 -5.15
C ILE A 139 1.30 -0.94 -4.64
N ALA A 140 0.31 -0.54 -5.43
CA ALA A 140 -1.10 -0.82 -5.18
C ALA A 140 -1.53 -2.15 -5.83
N LYS A 141 -1.26 -2.29 -7.13
CA LYS A 141 -1.61 -3.44 -7.95
C LYS A 141 -0.42 -3.86 -8.79
N LEU A 142 -0.30 -5.14 -9.07
CA LEU A 142 0.68 -5.73 -9.97
C LEU A 142 -0.03 -6.44 -11.12
N ARG A 143 0.57 -6.41 -12.29
CA ARG A 143 0.14 -7.17 -13.46
C ARG A 143 1.34 -7.83 -14.10
N ILE A 144 1.21 -9.11 -14.40
CA ILE A 144 2.19 -9.83 -15.21
C ILE A 144 1.70 -9.78 -16.66
N ILE A 145 2.56 -9.33 -17.57
CA ILE A 145 2.31 -9.34 -19.02
C ILE A 145 3.32 -10.27 -19.70
N THR A 146 2.89 -10.85 -20.82
CA THR A 146 3.71 -11.68 -21.73
C THR A 146 4.14 -10.87 -22.92
#